data_AF-A0A1V9A764-F1
#
_entry.id   AF-A0A1V9A764-F1
#
_cell.length_a   1.000
_cell.length_b   1.000
_cell.length_c   1.000
_cell.angle_alpha   90.00
_cell.angle_beta   90.00
_cell.angle_gamma   90.00
#
_symmetry.space_group_name_H-M   'P 1'
#
loop_
_entity.id
_entity.type
_entity.pdbx_description
1 polymer ?
#
loop_
_entity_poly.entity_id
_entity_poly.type
_entity_poly.pdbx_seq_one_letter_code
_entity_poly.pdbx_strand_id
1 'polypeptide(L)'
;MDPDIEDSGHELLLRLAGRLPDRLLWRFRDWLGEGSMGTLARTLPKTLLKHRIDLDQSEYRLLVAGLIPHGADWHEVSSTLGVDASAENRYTFTTGAPDWVNTVDSVSVVVHATLRGRPDVGEVRESWRHDRGTAEEEAKRVLLVTATSGLPRLTGELQRVLRVLGDEAPSVEVLPTQVELPAYHQAALANSRFVCVGAVDAGHHRLVPA
;
A
#
# COMPACT_ATOMS: atom_id res chain seq x y z
N MET A 1 16.29 -6.49 -12.35
CA MET A 1 15.37 -5.38 -12.63
C MET A 1 16.03 -4.12 -12.12
N ASP A 2 15.77 -2.98 -12.75
CA ASP A 2 16.28 -1.69 -12.27
C ASP A 2 15.53 -1.31 -10.98
N PRO A 3 16.21 -1.17 -9.82
CA PRO A 3 15.58 -0.84 -8.56
C PRO A 3 14.79 0.47 -8.62
N ASP A 4 15.25 1.44 -9.40
CA ASP A 4 14.59 2.75 -9.53
C ASP A 4 13.19 2.62 -10.19
N ILE A 5 13.03 1.63 -11.08
CA ILE A 5 11.76 1.31 -11.74
C ILE A 5 10.81 0.59 -10.78
N GLU A 6 11.31 -0.41 -10.02
CA GLU A 6 10.51 -1.11 -9.00
C GLU A 6 10.00 -0.12 -7.93
N ASP A 7 10.88 0.78 -7.47
CA ASP A 7 10.56 1.78 -6.46
C ASP A 7 9.54 2.80 -7.01
N SER A 8 9.69 3.24 -8.26
CA SER A 8 8.69 4.11 -8.91
C SER A 8 7.31 3.45 -9.00
N GLY A 9 7.27 2.17 -9.37
CA GLY A 9 6.03 1.39 -9.42
C GLY A 9 5.40 1.21 -8.04
N HIS A 10 6.21 0.93 -7.02
CA HIS A 10 5.76 0.74 -5.65
C HIS A 10 5.17 2.03 -5.09
N GLU A 11 5.91 3.12 -5.23
CA GLU A 11 5.54 4.46 -4.81
C GLU A 11 4.22 4.92 -5.47
N LEU A 12 4.03 4.66 -6.77
CA LEU A 12 2.76 4.93 -7.45
C LEU A 12 1.61 4.12 -6.83
N LEU A 13 1.80 2.82 -6.61
CA LEU A 13 0.76 1.97 -6.01
C LEU A 13 0.49 2.32 -4.54
N LEU A 14 1.44 2.92 -3.82
CA LEU A 14 1.17 3.56 -2.54
C LEU A 14 0.23 4.75 -2.74
N ARG A 15 0.56 5.72 -3.59
CA ARG A 15 -0.28 6.91 -3.83
C ARG A 15 -1.71 6.59 -4.29
N LEU A 16 -1.91 5.44 -4.95
CA LEU A 16 -3.23 4.97 -5.37
C LEU A 16 -4.07 4.29 -4.26
N ALA A 17 -3.52 4.12 -3.06
CA ALA A 17 -4.26 3.59 -1.91
C ALA A 17 -5.47 4.47 -1.58
N GLY A 18 -6.63 3.82 -1.40
CA GLY A 18 -7.91 4.50 -1.17
C GLY A 18 -8.54 5.13 -2.43
N ARG A 19 -7.84 5.12 -3.57
CA ARG A 19 -8.37 5.59 -4.85
C ARG A 19 -8.77 4.41 -5.74
N LEU A 20 -7.95 3.37 -5.76
CA LEU A 20 -8.28 2.09 -6.37
C LEU A 20 -9.08 1.18 -5.43
N PRO A 21 -10.02 0.37 -5.95
CA PRO A 21 -10.61 -0.73 -5.20
C PRO A 21 -9.53 -1.69 -4.68
N ASP A 22 -9.62 -2.08 -3.40
CA ASP A 22 -8.62 -2.95 -2.75
C ASP A 22 -8.37 -4.24 -3.54
N ARG A 23 -9.44 -4.86 -4.07
CA ARG A 23 -9.38 -6.08 -4.90
C ARG A 23 -8.47 -5.96 -6.12
N LEU A 24 -8.30 -4.76 -6.67
CA LEU A 24 -7.39 -4.49 -7.79
C LEU A 24 -6.01 -4.10 -7.29
N LEU A 25 -5.96 -3.21 -6.30
CA LEU A 25 -4.71 -2.68 -5.76
C LEU A 25 -3.83 -3.79 -5.19
N TRP A 26 -4.42 -4.74 -4.44
CA TRP A 26 -3.65 -5.82 -3.84
C TRP A 26 -2.98 -6.68 -4.92
N ARG A 27 -3.68 -6.92 -6.04
CA ARG A 27 -3.19 -7.72 -7.16
C ARG A 27 -2.08 -7.01 -7.94
N PHE A 28 -2.18 -5.69 -8.09
CA PHE A 28 -1.12 -4.91 -8.72
C PHE A 28 0.16 -4.92 -7.90
N ARG A 29 0.05 -4.87 -6.57
CA ARG A 29 1.19 -4.99 -5.66
C ARG A 29 1.80 -6.39 -5.68
N ASP A 30 0.97 -7.42 -5.74
CA ASP A 30 1.42 -8.80 -5.86
C ASP A 30 2.21 -9.02 -7.16
N TRP A 31 1.69 -8.54 -8.30
CA TRP A 31 2.41 -8.57 -9.58
C TRP A 31 3.73 -7.80 -9.53
N LEU A 32 3.75 -6.62 -8.90
CA LEU A 32 4.96 -5.85 -8.73
C LEU A 32 5.99 -6.61 -7.88
N GLY A 33 5.57 -7.19 -6.76
CA GLY A 33 6.42 -7.98 -5.87
C GLY A 33 6.94 -9.28 -6.50
N GLU A 34 6.21 -9.87 -7.45
CA GLU A 34 6.65 -11.01 -8.26
C GLU A 34 7.48 -10.62 -9.49
N GLY A 35 7.66 -9.32 -9.75
CA GLY A 35 8.39 -8.82 -10.92
C GLY A 35 7.62 -8.96 -12.24
N SER A 36 6.31 -9.14 -12.20
CA SER A 36 5.40 -9.25 -13.35
C SER A 36 5.07 -7.89 -13.99
N MET A 37 6.09 -7.06 -14.19
CA MET A 37 5.93 -5.65 -14.60
C MET A 37 5.25 -5.50 -15.97
N GLY A 38 5.48 -6.41 -16.92
CA GLY A 38 4.80 -6.38 -18.21
C GLY A 38 3.28 -6.54 -18.10
N THR A 39 2.79 -7.31 -17.12
CA THR A 39 1.35 -7.45 -16.86
C THR A 39 0.79 -6.20 -16.21
N LEU A 40 1.54 -5.61 -15.27
CA LEU A 40 1.18 -4.33 -14.66
C LEU A 40 1.10 -3.20 -15.69
N ALA A 41 2.12 -3.10 -16.55
CA ALA A 41 2.24 -2.11 -17.63
C ALA A 41 1.04 -2.11 -18.58
N ARG A 42 0.49 -3.29 -18.91
CA ARG A 42 -0.69 -3.42 -19.79
C ARG A 42 -2.03 -3.22 -19.10
N THR A 43 -2.07 -3.29 -17.77
CA THR A 43 -3.33 -3.39 -17.01
C THR A 43 -3.61 -2.13 -16.18
N LEU A 44 -2.59 -1.53 -15.57
CA LEU A 44 -2.75 -0.40 -14.68
C LEU A 44 -3.33 0.83 -15.42
N PRO A 45 -2.79 1.27 -16.57
CA PRO A 45 -3.33 2.45 -17.28
C PRO A 45 -4.82 2.28 -17.64
N LYS A 46 -5.20 1.12 -18.21
CA LYS A 46 -6.60 0.79 -18.53
C LYS A 46 -7.50 0.82 -17.30
N THR A 47 -6.98 0.35 -16.17
CA THR A 47 -7.72 0.32 -14.91
C THR A 47 -7.94 1.73 -14.38
N LEU A 48 -6.92 2.58 -14.42
CA LEU A 48 -7.03 3.99 -14.03
C LEU A 48 -8.10 4.70 -14.86
N LEU A 49 -8.06 4.55 -16.19
CA LEU A 49 -9.06 5.13 -17.10
C LEU A 49 -10.46 4.59 -16.82
N LYS A 50 -10.61 3.26 -16.68
CA LYS A 50 -11.89 2.61 -16.40
C LYS A 50 -12.53 3.10 -15.10
N HIS A 51 -11.72 3.31 -14.06
CA HIS A 51 -12.18 3.78 -12.76
C HIS A 51 -12.18 5.31 -12.63
N ARG A 52 -11.82 6.04 -13.70
CA ARG A 52 -11.71 7.51 -13.73
C ARG A 52 -10.81 8.05 -12.60
N ILE A 53 -9.66 7.42 -12.46
CA ILE A 53 -8.65 7.82 -11.49
C ILE A 53 -7.61 8.65 -12.23
N ASP A 54 -7.72 9.95 -12.06
CA ASP A 54 -6.84 10.92 -12.70
C ASP A 54 -5.55 11.11 -11.90
N LEU A 55 -4.40 11.01 -12.56
CA LEU A 55 -3.10 11.18 -11.92
C LEU A 55 -2.71 12.65 -11.90
N ASP A 56 -2.07 13.09 -10.82
CA ASP A 56 -1.36 14.37 -10.83
C ASP A 56 -0.03 14.26 -11.60
N GLN A 57 0.66 15.39 -11.75
CA GLN A 57 1.90 15.45 -12.50
C GLN A 57 3.03 14.60 -11.89
N SER A 58 3.08 14.45 -10.57
CA SER A 58 4.08 13.64 -9.86
C SER A 58 3.80 12.14 -10.02
N GLU A 59 2.53 11.74 -9.88
CA GLU A 59 2.05 10.37 -10.07
C GLU A 59 2.23 9.92 -11.51
N TYR A 60 1.94 10.80 -12.47
CA TYR A 60 2.15 10.53 -13.89
C TYR A 60 3.62 10.24 -14.21
N ARG A 61 4.57 10.97 -13.60
CA ARG A 61 6.01 10.70 -13.80
C ARG A 61 6.40 9.31 -13.29
N LEU A 62 5.85 8.88 -12.16
CA LEU A 62 6.08 7.53 -11.63
C LEU A 62 5.47 6.46 -12.54
N LEU A 63 4.28 6.72 -13.08
CA LEU A 63 3.64 5.82 -14.07
C LEU A 63 4.51 5.67 -15.31
N VAL A 64 5.03 6.78 -15.86
CA VAL A 64 5.91 6.78 -17.02
C VAL A 64 7.21 6.03 -16.72
N ALA A 65 7.90 6.38 -15.62
CA ALA A 65 9.15 5.74 -15.23
C ALA A 65 8.99 4.24 -14.95
N GLY A 66 7.90 3.85 -14.29
CA GLY A 66 7.62 2.49 -13.88
C GLY A 66 7.15 1.57 -15.02
N LEU A 67 6.34 2.08 -15.97
CA LEU A 67 5.62 1.21 -16.90
C LEU A 67 6.04 1.32 -18.38
N ILE A 68 6.48 2.49 -18.85
CA ILE A 68 6.90 2.65 -20.25
C ILE A 68 8.09 1.75 -20.61
N PRO A 69 9.13 1.60 -19.77
CA PRO A 69 10.20 0.63 -20.02
C PRO A 69 9.73 -0.82 -20.17
N HIS A 70 8.53 -1.12 -19.69
CA HIS A 70 7.92 -2.45 -19.71
C HIS A 70 6.80 -2.60 -20.76
N GLY A 71 6.72 -1.66 -21.71
CA GLY A 71 5.84 -1.75 -22.88
C GLY A 71 4.40 -1.30 -22.60
N ALA A 72 4.18 -0.40 -21.65
CA ALA A 72 2.89 0.28 -21.54
C ALA A 72 2.61 1.13 -22.79
N ASP A 73 1.34 1.19 -23.16
CA ASP A 73 0.88 2.02 -24.28
C ASP A 73 0.97 3.51 -23.90
N TRP A 74 1.70 4.29 -24.70
CA TRP A 74 1.92 5.71 -24.44
C TRP A 74 0.62 6.51 -24.46
N HIS A 75 -0.31 6.19 -25.35
CA HIS A 75 -1.58 6.89 -25.47
C HIS A 75 -2.44 6.66 -24.23
N GLU A 76 -2.53 5.41 -23.77
CA GLU A 76 -3.23 5.08 -22.52
C GLU A 76 -2.60 5.78 -21.32
N VAL A 77 -1.26 5.73 -21.20
CA VAL A 77 -0.53 6.41 -20.12
C VAL A 77 -0.78 7.91 -20.15
N SER A 78 -0.64 8.57 -21.29
CA SER A 78 -0.87 10.02 -21.43
C SER A 78 -2.29 10.45 -21.07
N SER A 79 -3.28 9.58 -21.30
CA SER A 79 -4.69 9.85 -21.00
C SER A 79 -5.03 9.78 -19.51
N THR A 80 -4.12 9.29 -18.67
CA THR A 80 -4.32 9.22 -17.20
C THR A 80 -4.00 10.52 -16.48
N LEU A 81 -3.32 11.48 -17.13
CA LEU A 81 -2.97 12.76 -16.50
C LEU A 81 -4.23 13.64 -16.39
N GLY A 82 -4.59 14.00 -15.15
CA GLY A 82 -5.71 14.89 -14.87
C GLY A 82 -5.32 16.36 -14.81
N VAL A 83 -6.27 17.23 -15.13
CA VAL A 83 -6.21 18.66 -14.80
C VAL A 83 -6.82 18.81 -13.40
N ASP A 84 -6.04 19.27 -12.42
CA ASP A 84 -6.46 19.44 -11.00
C ASP A 84 -6.76 18.15 -10.23
N ALA A 85 -5.99 17.08 -10.45
CA ALA A 85 -6.07 15.85 -9.67
C ALA A 85 -5.61 16.07 -8.21
N SER A 86 -6.53 16.34 -7.30
CA SER A 86 -6.31 16.24 -5.85
C SER A 86 -7.36 15.31 -5.25
N ALA A 87 -6.96 14.07 -4.96
CA ALA A 87 -7.85 13.10 -4.35
C ALA A 87 -7.90 13.30 -2.83
N GLU A 88 -8.98 13.91 -2.34
CA GLU A 88 -9.26 13.94 -0.90
C GLU A 88 -9.39 12.53 -0.34
N ASN A 89 -8.86 12.31 0.86
CA ASN A 89 -8.99 11.02 1.54
C ASN A 89 -10.45 10.78 1.94
N ARG A 90 -11.08 9.79 1.29
CA ARG A 90 -12.47 9.38 1.54
C ARG A 90 -12.64 8.53 2.80
N TYR A 91 -11.56 8.09 3.42
CA TYR A 91 -11.59 7.16 4.54
C TYR A 91 -11.27 7.82 5.87
N THR A 92 -11.85 7.27 6.93
CA THR A 92 -11.40 7.47 8.32
C THR A 92 -10.68 6.22 8.82
N PHE A 93 -9.92 6.39 9.90
CA PHE A 93 -9.13 5.31 10.48
C PHE A 93 -9.33 5.26 12.00
N THR A 94 -9.26 4.06 12.55
CA THR A 94 -9.41 3.78 13.99
C THR A 94 -8.35 2.78 14.44
N THR A 95 -7.94 2.85 15.71
CA THR A 95 -6.86 2.00 16.26
C THR A 95 -7.30 0.59 16.63
N GLY A 96 -8.59 0.40 16.90
CA GLY A 96 -9.16 -0.86 17.34
C GLY A 96 -9.95 -1.52 16.23
N ALA A 97 -9.96 -2.85 16.24
CA ALA A 97 -10.92 -3.60 15.44
C ALA A 97 -12.35 -3.22 15.89
N PRO A 98 -13.32 -3.13 14.97
CA PRO A 98 -14.72 -3.00 15.36
C PRO A 98 -15.14 -4.12 16.30
N ASP A 99 -16.08 -3.84 17.20
CA ASP A 99 -16.53 -4.80 18.22
C ASP A 99 -17.08 -6.12 17.64
N TRP A 100 -17.61 -6.07 16.42
CA TRP A 100 -18.12 -7.25 15.70
C TRP A 100 -17.02 -8.11 15.06
N VAL A 101 -15.79 -7.59 14.93
CA VAL A 101 -14.63 -8.35 14.47
C VAL A 101 -14.07 -9.16 15.64
N ASN A 102 -14.68 -10.33 15.85
CA ASN A 102 -14.31 -11.22 16.96
C ASN A 102 -13.23 -12.22 16.52
N THR A 103 -12.00 -11.73 16.35
CA THR A 103 -10.88 -12.55 15.86
C THR A 103 -9.80 -12.67 16.92
N VAL A 104 -9.51 -13.90 17.37
CA VAL A 104 -8.21 -14.22 17.98
C VAL A 104 -7.15 -13.73 17.00
N ASP A 105 -6.29 -12.79 17.41
CA ASP A 105 -5.45 -11.99 16.49
C ASP A 105 -4.26 -12.78 15.91
N SER A 106 -4.57 -13.89 15.25
CA SER A 106 -3.64 -14.77 14.52
C SER A 106 -2.86 -14.01 13.46
N VAL A 107 -3.45 -12.94 12.89
CA VAL A 107 -2.78 -12.05 11.96
C VAL A 107 -1.54 -11.41 12.61
N SER A 108 -1.69 -10.76 13.75
CA SER A 108 -0.54 -10.14 14.44
C SER A 108 0.54 -11.16 14.82
N VAL A 109 0.15 -12.35 15.27
CA VAL A 109 1.09 -13.43 15.62
C VAL A 109 1.88 -13.89 14.39
N VAL A 110 1.20 -14.15 13.28
CA VAL A 110 1.85 -14.64 12.05
C VAL A 110 2.69 -13.53 11.42
N VAL A 111 2.22 -12.28 11.37
CA VAL A 111 3.00 -11.15 10.87
C VAL A 111 4.28 -10.96 11.67
N HIS A 112 4.20 -11.01 13.01
CA HIS A 112 5.38 -10.96 13.86
C HIS A 112 6.34 -12.13 13.57
N ALA A 113 5.84 -13.36 13.45
CA ALA A 113 6.67 -14.51 13.13
C ALA A 113 7.37 -14.38 11.76
N THR A 114 6.67 -13.86 10.74
CA THR A 114 7.20 -13.63 9.39
C THR A 114 8.31 -12.57 9.36
N LEU A 115 8.17 -11.51 10.17
CA LEU A 115 9.07 -10.35 10.11
C LEU A 115 10.22 -10.41 11.12
N ARG A 116 10.16 -11.31 12.10
CA ARG A 116 11.15 -11.41 13.17
C ARG A 116 12.58 -11.62 12.63
N GLY A 117 13.49 -10.77 13.09
CA GLY A 117 14.92 -10.81 12.75
C GLY A 117 15.28 -10.14 11.43
N ARG A 118 14.32 -9.51 10.73
CA ARG A 118 14.58 -8.81 9.46
C ARG A 118 15.11 -7.39 9.71
N PRO A 119 16.39 -7.09 9.42
CA PRO A 119 17.00 -5.80 9.72
C PRO A 119 16.54 -4.68 8.76
N ASP A 120 16.03 -5.05 7.59
CA ASP A 120 15.44 -4.17 6.58
C ASP A 120 14.02 -3.69 6.95
N VAL A 121 13.41 -4.30 7.96
CA VAL A 121 12.04 -4.03 8.40
C VAL A 121 12.05 -3.32 9.75
N GLY A 122 11.43 -2.15 9.79
CA GLY A 122 11.26 -1.35 10.99
C GLY A 122 10.01 -1.72 11.76
N GLU A 123 9.22 -0.71 12.08
CA GLU A 123 7.97 -0.82 12.81
C GLU A 123 6.82 -1.34 11.94
N VAL A 124 6.00 -2.21 12.54
CA VAL A 124 4.73 -2.70 12.01
C VAL A 124 3.60 -2.17 12.86
N ARG A 125 2.64 -1.52 12.22
CA ARG A 125 1.47 -0.93 12.85
C ARG A 125 0.20 -1.38 12.12
N GLU A 126 -0.92 -1.34 12.81
CA GLU A 126 -2.22 -1.62 12.21
C GLU A 126 -3.22 -0.50 12.48
N SER A 127 -4.10 -0.27 11.51
CA SER A 127 -5.28 0.58 11.66
C SER A 127 -6.48 -0.08 10.99
N TRP A 128 -7.68 0.40 11.31
CA TRP A 128 -8.93 -0.04 10.72
C TRP A 128 -9.57 1.10 9.96
N ARG A 129 -9.68 0.93 8.65
CA ARG A 129 -10.18 1.90 7.68
C ARG A 129 -11.68 1.74 7.50
N HIS A 130 -12.40 2.87 7.48
CA HIS A 130 -13.84 2.95 7.25
C HIS A 130 -14.14 3.92 6.12
N ASP A 131 -15.06 3.56 5.21
CA ASP A 131 -15.51 4.45 4.15
C ASP A 131 -16.50 5.49 4.72
N ARG A 132 -16.26 6.78 4.47
CA ARG A 132 -17.16 7.86 4.94
C ARG A 132 -18.52 7.84 4.22
N GLY A 133 -18.62 7.21 3.05
CA GLY A 133 -19.78 7.28 2.16
C GLY A 133 -20.78 6.14 2.27
N THR A 134 -20.48 5.06 3.00
CA THR A 134 -21.33 3.87 3.08
C THR A 134 -22.03 3.75 4.44
N ALA A 135 -23.31 3.38 4.42
CA ALA A 135 -24.09 3.11 5.64
C ALA A 135 -23.73 1.75 6.28
N GLU A 136 -23.12 0.84 5.52
CA GLU A 136 -22.53 -0.39 6.04
C GLU A 136 -21.13 -0.10 6.58
N GLU A 137 -20.90 -0.45 7.84
CA GLU A 137 -19.59 -0.38 8.51
C GLU A 137 -18.65 -1.48 7.97
N GLU A 138 -18.25 -1.40 6.69
CA GLU A 138 -17.22 -2.29 6.16
C GLU A 138 -15.84 -1.79 6.62
N ALA A 139 -15.40 -2.28 7.78
CA ALA A 139 -14.08 -1.98 8.32
C ALA A 139 -13.02 -2.85 7.66
N LYS A 140 -11.98 -2.21 7.13
CA LYS A 140 -10.83 -2.89 6.52
C LYS A 140 -9.58 -2.75 7.37
N ARG A 141 -8.95 -3.85 7.77
CA ARG A 141 -7.62 -3.82 8.39
C ARG A 141 -6.59 -3.33 7.38
N VAL A 142 -5.77 -2.36 7.78
CA VAL A 142 -4.63 -1.82 7.03
C VAL A 142 -3.37 -2.04 7.85
N LEU A 143 -2.43 -2.82 7.29
CA LEU A 143 -1.12 -3.07 7.88
C LEU A 143 -0.11 -2.07 7.32
N LEU A 144 0.49 -1.26 8.18
CA LEU A 144 1.51 -0.28 7.84
C LEU A 144 2.86 -0.84 8.27
N VAL A 145 3.81 -0.96 7.35
CA VAL A 145 5.12 -1.57 7.60
C VAL A 145 6.21 -0.63 7.12
N THR A 146 7.09 -0.17 7.99
CA THR A 146 8.26 0.61 7.53
C THR A 146 9.38 -0.33 7.09
N ALA A 147 10.03 -0.01 5.98
CA ALA A 147 11.17 -0.79 5.48
C ALA A 147 12.17 0.09 4.72
N THR A 148 13.43 -0.34 4.69
CA THR A 148 14.52 0.38 4.00
C THR A 148 14.82 -0.16 2.60
N SER A 149 14.37 -1.37 2.27
CA SER A 149 14.67 -2.03 1.00
C SER A 149 13.66 -3.13 0.67
N GLY A 150 13.57 -3.52 -0.60
CA GLY A 150 12.73 -4.64 -1.04
C GLY A 150 11.23 -4.39 -0.88
N LEU A 151 10.80 -3.13 -0.91
CA LEU A 151 9.45 -2.68 -0.56
C LEU A 151 8.36 -3.44 -1.34
N PRO A 152 8.40 -3.56 -2.68
CA PRO A 152 7.34 -4.28 -3.39
C PRO A 152 7.33 -5.78 -3.10
N ARG A 153 8.50 -6.42 -2.92
CA ARG A 153 8.60 -7.85 -2.57
C ARG A 153 8.01 -8.12 -1.19
N LEU A 154 8.36 -7.29 -0.20
CA LEU A 154 7.82 -7.38 1.15
C LEU A 154 6.30 -7.18 1.17
N THR A 155 5.80 -6.24 0.37
CA THR A 155 4.36 -5.99 0.21
C THR A 155 3.65 -7.26 -0.27
N GLY A 156 4.09 -7.85 -1.38
CA GLY A 156 3.49 -9.07 -1.92
C GLY A 156 3.59 -10.28 -0.98
N GLU A 157 4.74 -10.44 -0.30
CA GLU A 157 4.95 -11.50 0.70
C GLU A 157 3.90 -11.45 1.81
N LEU A 158 3.75 -10.29 2.45
CA LEU A 158 2.79 -10.09 3.53
C LEU A 158 1.34 -10.22 3.06
N GLN A 159 1.02 -9.74 1.86
CA GLN A 159 -0.31 -9.91 1.27
C GLN A 159 -0.66 -11.40 1.09
N ARG A 160 0.28 -12.21 0.59
CA ARG A 160 0.06 -13.66 0.46
C ARG A 160 -0.12 -14.34 1.80
N VAL A 161 0.63 -13.92 2.84
CA VAL A 161 0.42 -14.38 4.21
C VAL A 161 -1.00 -14.08 4.69
N LEU A 162 -1.48 -12.84 4.53
CA LEU A 162 -2.84 -12.46 4.95
C LEU A 162 -3.93 -13.19 4.14
N ARG A 163 -3.70 -13.47 2.86
CA ARG A 163 -4.59 -14.29 2.02
C ARG A 163 -4.74 -15.72 2.56
N VAL A 164 -3.64 -16.32 3.02
CA VAL A 164 -3.67 -17.66 3.66
C VAL A 164 -4.50 -17.64 4.95
N LEU A 165 -4.51 -16.51 5.66
CA LEU A 165 -5.33 -16.28 6.86
C LEU A 165 -6.78 -15.88 6.56
N GLY A 166 -7.17 -15.83 5.28
CA GLY A 166 -8.55 -15.60 4.85
C GLY A 166 -8.89 -14.16 4.44
N ASP A 167 -7.94 -13.22 4.46
CA ASP A 167 -8.20 -11.88 3.93
C ASP A 167 -8.20 -11.92 2.40
N GLU A 168 -9.37 -11.76 1.77
CA GLU A 168 -9.49 -11.87 0.32
C GLU A 168 -8.78 -10.77 -0.47
N ALA A 169 -8.60 -9.58 0.11
CA ALA A 169 -8.08 -8.40 -0.55
C ALA A 169 -7.17 -7.63 0.42
N PRO A 170 -6.02 -8.19 0.81
CA PRO A 170 -5.20 -7.66 1.89
C PRO A 170 -4.70 -6.24 1.62
N SER A 171 -4.83 -5.37 2.62
CA SER A 171 -4.29 -4.00 2.58
C SER A 171 -3.01 -3.96 3.40
N VAL A 172 -1.89 -4.13 2.70
CA VAL A 172 -0.53 -3.98 3.23
C VAL A 172 0.11 -2.78 2.54
N GLU A 173 0.60 -1.86 3.35
CA GLU A 173 1.24 -0.61 2.95
C GLU A 173 2.69 -0.62 3.47
N VAL A 174 3.64 -1.02 2.63
CA VAL A 174 5.07 -0.95 2.98
C VAL A 174 5.58 0.45 2.67
N LEU A 175 5.90 1.22 3.71
CA LEU A 175 6.27 2.62 3.64
C LEU A 175 7.79 2.79 3.60
N PRO A 176 8.33 3.56 2.65
CA PRO A 176 9.72 4.01 2.71
C PRO A 176 9.94 4.92 3.92
N THR A 177 11.16 4.95 4.45
CA THR A 177 11.52 5.73 5.65
C THR A 177 11.77 7.22 5.40
N GLN A 178 11.97 7.64 4.15
CA GLN A 178 12.43 8.99 3.78
C GLN A 178 11.54 9.70 2.76
N VAL A 179 10.24 9.43 2.74
CA VAL A 179 9.31 10.02 1.78
C VAL A 179 8.15 10.70 2.49
N GLU A 180 7.69 11.81 1.91
CA GLU A 180 6.45 12.45 2.34
C GLU A 180 5.26 11.53 2.02
N LEU A 181 4.60 11.07 3.07
CA LEU A 181 3.48 10.14 2.95
C LEU A 181 2.23 10.85 2.40
N PRO A 182 1.44 10.22 1.52
CA PRO A 182 0.13 10.73 1.12
C PRO A 182 -0.81 10.88 2.32
N ALA A 183 -1.79 11.78 2.21
CA ALA A 183 -2.76 12.05 3.29
C ALA A 183 -3.49 10.80 3.81
N TYR A 184 -3.72 9.81 2.94
CA TYR A 184 -4.25 8.50 3.31
C TYR A 184 -3.37 7.79 4.36
N HIS A 185 -2.07 7.66 4.08
CA HIS A 185 -1.12 6.98 4.95
C HIS A 185 -0.81 7.78 6.21
N GLN A 186 -0.77 9.12 6.12
CA GLN A 186 -0.66 9.98 7.31
C GLN A 186 -1.83 9.74 8.28
N ALA A 187 -3.07 9.74 7.77
CA ALA A 187 -4.26 9.48 8.58
C ALA A 187 -4.30 8.06 9.14
N ALA A 188 -3.90 7.06 8.35
CA ALA A 188 -3.80 5.67 8.80
C ALA A 188 -2.77 5.52 9.92
N LEU A 189 -1.58 6.12 9.75
CA LEU A 189 -0.51 6.06 10.73
C LEU A 189 -0.89 6.78 12.04
N ALA A 190 -1.50 7.95 11.96
CA ALA A 190 -1.97 8.70 13.13
C ALA A 190 -2.99 7.91 13.97
N ASN A 191 -3.80 7.05 13.34
CA ASN A 191 -4.83 6.24 13.99
C ASN A 191 -4.49 4.75 14.00
N SER A 192 -3.21 4.42 14.15
CA SER A 192 -2.74 3.04 14.20
C SER A 192 -2.22 2.64 15.57
N ARG A 193 -2.29 1.34 15.89
CA ARG A 193 -1.63 0.74 17.05
C ARG A 193 -0.36 -0.01 16.64
N PHE A 194 0.60 -0.09 17.54
CA PHE A 194 1.80 -0.90 17.38
C PHE A 194 1.45 -2.39 17.34
N VAL A 195 2.13 -3.15 16.46
CA VAL A 195 2.02 -4.61 16.36
C VAL A 195 3.33 -5.28 16.74
N CYS A 196 4.41 -4.98 16.02
CA CYS A 196 5.74 -5.55 16.24
C CYS A 196 6.84 -4.74 15.53
N VAL A 197 8.09 -5.20 15.64
CA VAL A 197 9.25 -4.70 14.89
C VAL A 197 9.94 -5.86 14.17
N GLY A 198 10.53 -5.59 13.01
CA GLY A 198 11.29 -6.58 12.24
C GLY A 198 12.56 -7.02 12.97
N ALA A 199 13.46 -6.07 13.29
CA ALA A 199 14.60 -6.30 14.17
C ALA A 199 14.53 -5.39 15.40
N VAL A 200 14.85 -5.95 16.58
CA VAL A 200 14.76 -5.23 17.87
C VAL A 200 15.82 -4.12 18.00
N ASP A 201 16.86 -4.12 17.14
CA ASP A 201 18.04 -3.25 17.27
C ASP A 201 18.25 -2.21 16.14
N ALA A 202 17.21 -1.89 15.35
CA ALA A 202 17.25 -0.68 14.52
C ALA A 202 16.81 0.52 15.37
N GLY A 203 17.80 1.22 15.94
CA GLY A 203 17.71 2.34 16.87
C GLY A 203 16.38 3.10 16.97
N HIS A 204 15.89 3.24 18.20
CA HIS A 204 14.83 4.10 18.70
C HIS A 204 14.62 5.44 17.96
N HIS A 205 14.06 5.44 16.76
CA HIS A 205 13.41 6.60 16.15
C HIS A 205 11.91 6.40 16.24
N ARG A 206 11.44 6.65 17.46
CA ARG A 206 10.04 6.81 17.81
C ARG A 206 9.48 7.90 16.90
N LEU A 207 8.72 7.53 15.88
CA LEU A 207 7.85 8.48 15.17
C LEU A 207 6.69 8.83 16.10
N VAL A 208 6.93 9.78 17.00
CA VAL A 208 5.88 10.43 17.78
C VAL A 208 5.52 11.71 17.02
N PRO A 209 4.26 11.90 16.59
CA PRO A 209 3.83 13.21 16.11
C PRO A 209 3.78 14.16 17.31
N ALA A 210 4.32 15.36 17.14
CA ALA A 210 4.18 16.47 18.08
C ALA A 210 2.72 16.95 18.15
#